data_AF-A0A953U8B7-F1
#
_entry.id   AF-A0A953U8B7-F1
#
_cell.length_a   1.000
_cell.length_b   1.000
_cell.length_c   1.000
_cell.angle_alpha   90.00
_cell.angle_beta   90.00
_cell.angle_gamma   90.00
#
_symmetry.space_group_name_H-M   'P 1'
#
loop_
_entity.id
_entity.type
_entity.pdbx_description
1 polymer ?
#
loop_
_entity_poly.entity_id
_entity_poly.type
_entity_poly.pdbx_seq_one_letter_code
_entity_poly.pdbx_strand_id
1 'polypeptide(L)'
;MKTQPIINVRSGCSIEEAIQTLVRATDGAQPVRWLEFPSAILLCVTVTTEPNSGAFYVLDRKRGVWLWVDFEDEAYGGYSLSDFDRLVHEYDLLSLVERPGLLRAASGWILESGKPAEMAFNA
;
A
#
# COMPACT_ATOMS: atom_id res chain seq x y z
N MET A 1 -3.42 8.02 -8.01
CA MET A 1 -2.87 6.86 -7.26
C MET A 1 -2.49 5.76 -8.22
N LYS A 2 -1.24 5.31 -8.15
CA LYS A 2 -0.70 4.17 -8.88
C LYS A 2 -0.04 3.18 -7.94
N THR A 3 0.20 1.97 -8.43
CA THR A 3 1.02 1.01 -7.69
C THR A 3 2.13 0.43 -8.55
N GLN A 4 3.25 0.14 -7.92
CA GLN A 4 4.42 -0.44 -8.56
C GLN A 4 4.85 -1.71 -7.82
N PRO A 5 5.08 -2.84 -8.51
CA PRO A 5 5.62 -4.02 -7.88
C PRO A 5 7.08 -3.79 -7.50
N ILE A 6 7.42 -4.07 -6.24
CA ILE A 6 8.78 -3.82 -5.72
C ILE A 6 9.53 -5.11 -5.38
N ILE A 7 8.87 -6.10 -4.79
CA ILE A 7 9.51 -7.34 -4.37
C ILE A 7 8.52 -8.51 -4.36
N ASN A 8 8.98 -9.67 -4.82
CA ASN A 8 8.24 -10.92 -4.71
C ASN A 8 8.54 -11.60 -3.38
N VAL A 9 7.54 -12.23 -2.78
CA VAL A 9 7.66 -13.09 -1.61
C VAL A 9 7.50 -14.55 -2.01
N ARG A 10 8.13 -15.45 -1.25
CA ARG A 10 8.05 -16.89 -1.51
C ARG A 10 6.60 -17.38 -1.34
N SER A 11 6.12 -18.18 -2.28
CA SER A 11 4.81 -18.83 -2.16
C SER A 11 4.70 -19.62 -0.85
N GLY A 12 3.62 -19.40 -0.10
CA GLY A 12 3.36 -20.07 1.17
C GLY A 12 4.23 -19.60 2.35
N CYS A 13 4.95 -18.47 2.23
CA CYS A 13 5.61 -17.85 3.38
C CYS A 13 4.59 -17.33 4.40
N SER A 14 5.01 -17.23 5.66
CA SER A 14 4.19 -16.60 6.69
C SER A 14 4.04 -15.10 6.44
N ILE A 15 3.06 -14.47 7.09
CA ILE A 15 2.93 -13.01 7.05
C ILE A 15 4.18 -12.32 7.60
N GLU A 16 4.76 -12.85 8.67
CA GLU A 16 5.96 -12.29 9.29
C GLU A 16 7.15 -12.36 8.33
N GLU A 17 7.33 -13.48 7.64
CA GLU A 17 8.35 -13.59 6.59
C GLU A 17 8.13 -12.58 5.44
N ALA A 18 6.88 -12.39 5.02
CA ALA A 18 6.53 -11.42 3.98
C ALA A 18 6.83 -9.97 4.41
N ILE A 19 6.50 -9.60 5.66
CA ILE A 19 6.79 -8.28 6.22
C ILE A 19 8.30 -8.09 6.37
N GLN A 20 9.02 -9.08 6.89
CA GLN A 20 10.49 -9.03 7.02
C GLN A 20 11.18 -8.87 5.65
N THR A 21 10.63 -9.48 4.60
CA THR A 21 11.11 -9.30 3.23
C THR A 21 10.96 -7.84 2.77
N LEU A 22 9.83 -7.21 3.07
CA LEU A 22 9.60 -5.80 2.76
C LEU A 22 10.53 -4.89 3.57
N VAL A 23 10.62 -5.08 4.88
CA VAL A 23 11.46 -4.26 5.78
C VAL A 23 12.92 -4.22 5.30
N ARG A 24 13.44 -5.34 4.83
CA ARG A 24 14.80 -5.42 4.23
C ARG A 24 14.91 -4.66 2.92
N ALA A 25 13.85 -4.63 2.11
CA ALA A 25 13.82 -3.92 0.83
C ALA A 25 13.65 -2.40 1.01
N THR A 26 13.13 -1.95 2.16
CA THR A 26 12.90 -0.54 2.49
C THR A 26 13.94 -0.01 3.49
N ASP A 27 15.19 -0.46 3.38
CA ASP A 27 16.33 -0.03 4.21
C ASP A 27 16.07 -0.02 5.72
N GLY A 28 15.25 -0.97 6.21
CA GLY A 28 14.94 -1.10 7.63
C GLY A 28 13.82 -0.19 8.14
N ALA A 29 13.01 0.42 7.27
CA ALA A 29 11.77 1.08 7.69
C ALA A 29 10.89 0.11 8.50
N GLN A 30 10.28 0.64 9.58
CA GLN A 30 9.56 -0.18 10.55
C GLN A 30 8.07 -0.22 10.25
N PRO A 31 7.42 -1.39 10.33
CA PRO A 31 5.96 -1.48 10.22
C PRO A 31 5.32 -0.78 11.42
N VAL A 32 4.46 0.21 11.15
CA VAL A 32 3.81 1.00 12.21
C VAL A 32 2.30 0.77 12.28
N ARG A 33 1.66 0.33 11.19
CA ARG A 33 0.23 0.00 11.14
C ARG A 33 -0.09 -0.91 9.97
N TRP A 34 -1.00 -1.87 10.15
CA TRP A 34 -1.46 -2.72 9.05
C TRP A 34 -2.92 -3.16 9.20
N LEU A 35 -3.49 -3.57 8.08
CA LEU A 35 -4.78 -4.24 7.97
C LEU A 35 -4.62 -5.51 7.15
N GLU A 36 -5.20 -6.60 7.63
CA GLU A 36 -5.18 -7.89 6.94
C GLU A 36 -6.52 -8.20 6.31
N PHE A 37 -6.46 -8.59 5.04
CA PHE A 37 -7.59 -9.10 4.27
C PHE A 37 -7.28 -10.53 3.80
N PRO A 38 -8.29 -11.33 3.44
CA PRO A 38 -8.06 -12.68 2.92
C PRO A 38 -7.14 -12.71 1.68
N SER A 39 -7.24 -11.69 0.82
CA SER A 39 -6.50 -11.57 -0.43
C SER A 39 -5.26 -10.67 -0.32
N ALA A 40 -5.15 -9.84 0.72
CA ALA A 40 -4.16 -8.77 0.78
C ALA A 40 -3.71 -8.39 2.20
N ILE A 41 -2.62 -7.62 2.29
CA ILE A 41 -2.25 -6.88 3.49
C ILE A 41 -1.98 -5.44 3.06
N LEU A 42 -2.62 -4.46 3.71
CA LEU A 42 -2.20 -3.06 3.61
C LEU A 42 -1.27 -2.76 4.78
N LEU A 43 -0.09 -2.22 4.50
CA LEU A 43 0.95 -1.95 5.48
C LEU A 43 1.48 -0.52 5.32
N CYS A 44 1.56 0.20 6.44
CA CYS A 44 2.28 1.45 6.57
C CYS A 44 3.61 1.19 7.28
N VAL A 45 4.70 1.67 6.68
CA VAL A 45 6.04 1.64 7.27
C VAL A 45 6.58 3.06 7.42
N THR A 46 7.41 3.33 8.42
CA THR A 46 8.08 4.62 8.61
C THR A 46 9.54 4.42 8.99
N VAL A 47 10.40 5.41 8.71
CA VAL A 47 11.72 5.51 9.34
C VAL A 47 11.52 5.95 10.80
N THR A 48 12.12 5.23 11.75
CA THR A 48 11.92 5.44 13.20
C THR A 48 12.24 6.85 13.69
N THR A 49 13.15 7.54 13.00
CA THR A 49 13.57 8.90 13.34
C THR A 49 12.67 9.99 12.75
N GLU A 50 11.77 9.64 11.83
CA GLU A 50 10.97 10.60 11.06
C GLU A 50 9.51 10.13 10.95
N PRO A 51 8.63 10.52 11.89
CA PRO A 51 7.23 10.07 11.90
C PRO A 51 6.41 10.44 10.64
N ASN A 52 6.87 11.42 9.86
CA ASN A 52 6.27 11.84 8.59
C ASN A 52 7.07 11.29 7.39
N SER A 53 7.64 10.09 7.52
CA SER A 53 8.33 9.35 6.44
C SER A 53 7.57 8.08 6.04
N GLY A 54 6.24 8.10 6.23
CA GLY A 54 5.38 6.96 5.99
C GLY A 54 5.27 6.60 4.52
N ALA A 55 5.37 5.31 4.21
CA ALA A 55 5.09 4.76 2.89
C ALA A 55 4.10 3.59 3.00
N PHE A 56 3.23 3.46 2.00
CA PHE A 56 2.19 2.45 1.97
C PHE A 56 2.50 1.34 0.98
N TYR A 57 2.24 0.11 1.42
CA TYR A 57 2.47 -1.09 0.64
C TYR A 57 1.27 -2.03 0.72
N VAL A 58 0.96 -2.69 -0.40
CA VAL A 58 -0.07 -3.73 -0.46
C VAL A 58 0.57 -5.06 -0.87
N LEU A 59 0.44 -6.09 -0.05
CA LEU A 59 0.78 -7.45 -0.44
C LEU A 59 -0.39 -8.04 -1.22
N ASP A 60 -0.20 -8.40 -2.49
CA ASP A 60 -1.11 -9.32 -3.20
C ASP A 60 -0.75 -10.75 -2.78
N ARG A 61 -1.53 -11.36 -1.88
CA ARG A 61 -1.25 -12.71 -1.36
C ARG A 61 -1.35 -13.79 -2.44
N LYS A 62 -2.21 -13.59 -3.44
CA LYS A 62 -2.41 -14.56 -4.53
C LYS A 62 -1.19 -14.62 -5.44
N ARG A 63 -0.56 -13.47 -5.67
CA ARG A 63 0.61 -13.35 -6.55
C ARG A 63 1.94 -13.40 -5.79
N GLY A 64 1.91 -13.19 -4.47
CA GLY A 64 3.11 -13.10 -3.65
C GLY A 64 3.97 -11.91 -4.05
N VAL A 65 3.39 -10.72 -4.20
CA VAL A 65 4.13 -9.51 -4.56
C VAL A 65 3.72 -8.33 -3.69
N TRP A 66 4.71 -7.60 -3.18
CA TRP A 66 4.49 -6.30 -2.56
C TRP A 66 4.41 -5.21 -3.63
N LEU A 67 3.35 -4.42 -3.54
CA LEU A 67 3.09 -3.26 -4.36
C LEU A 67 3.34 -2.01 -3.51
N TRP A 68 4.24 -1.14 -3.95
CA TRP A 68 4.33 0.22 -3.41
C TRP A 68 3.14 1.04 -3.92
N VAL A 69 2.48 1.77 -3.03
CA VAL A 69 1.37 2.66 -3.37
C VAL A 69 1.88 4.10 -3.42
N ASP A 70 1.74 4.72 -4.58
CA ASP A 70 2.03 6.13 -4.81
C ASP A 70 0.70 6.87 -5.04
N PHE A 71 0.37 7.83 -4.18
CA PHE A 71 -0.87 8.59 -4.33
C PHE A 71 -0.77 9.70 -5.38
N GLU A 72 0.42 9.98 -5.92
CA GLU A 72 0.69 11.03 -6.90
C GLU A 72 0.35 12.43 -6.37
N ASP A 73 0.51 12.65 -5.06
CA ASP A 73 0.24 13.90 -4.34
C ASP A 73 1.52 14.66 -3.95
N GLU A 74 2.64 14.29 -4.56
CA GLU A 74 3.99 14.84 -4.31
C GLU A 74 4.51 14.63 -2.88
N ALA A 75 3.84 13.83 -2.05
CA ALA A 75 4.33 13.52 -0.70
C ALA A 75 5.49 12.51 -0.70
N TYR A 76 5.63 11.67 -1.74
CA TYR A 76 6.73 10.73 -1.97
C TYR A 76 7.22 9.93 -0.74
N GLY A 77 6.28 9.41 0.06
CA GLY A 77 6.64 8.70 1.31
C GLY A 77 6.72 9.63 2.53
N GLY A 78 6.02 10.76 2.50
CA GLY A 78 5.91 11.74 3.58
C GLY A 78 4.70 11.52 4.51
N TYR A 79 4.09 10.34 4.51
CA TYR A 79 2.79 10.12 5.16
C TYR A 79 2.92 9.93 6.66
N SER A 80 1.92 10.39 7.40
CA SER A 80 1.77 10.16 8.83
C SER A 80 0.80 9.00 9.12
N LEU A 81 0.74 8.58 10.39
CA LEU A 81 -0.32 7.65 10.84
C LEU A 81 -1.73 8.25 10.70
N SER A 82 -1.87 9.57 10.80
CA SER A 82 -3.16 10.24 10.57
C SER A 82 -3.57 10.18 9.10
N ASP A 83 -2.62 10.23 8.18
CA ASP A 83 -2.91 10.04 6.74
C ASP A 83 -3.37 8.60 6.45
N PHE A 84 -2.79 7.60 7.12
CA PHE A 84 -3.28 6.22 7.04
C PHE A 84 -4.75 6.15 7.47
N ASP A 85 -5.08 6.71 8.63
CA ASP A 85 -6.45 6.66 9.16
C ASP A 85 -7.41 7.38 8.21
N ARG A 86 -7.01 8.53 7.66
CA ARG A 86 -7.80 9.27 6.68
C ARG A 86 -8.04 8.45 5.41
N LEU A 87 -6.99 7.87 4.82
CA LEU A 87 -7.08 7.05 3.61
C LEU A 87 -7.97 5.82 3.79
N VAL A 88 -7.96 5.22 4.98
CA VAL A 88 -8.75 4.03 5.31
C VAL A 88 -10.21 4.37 5.61
N HIS A 89 -10.50 5.52 6.21
CA HIS A 89 -11.85 5.87 6.66
C HIS A 89 -12.62 6.81 5.72
N GLU A 90 -11.93 7.72 5.05
CA GLU A 90 -12.56 8.77 4.26
C GLU A 90 -12.47 8.51 2.75
N TYR A 91 -11.50 7.70 2.31
CA TYR A 91 -11.31 7.36 0.91
C TYR A 91 -11.65 5.89 0.66
N ASP A 92 -12.05 5.57 -0.56
CA ASP A 92 -12.38 4.19 -0.95
C ASP A 92 -11.15 3.32 -1.25
N LEU A 93 -10.05 3.52 -0.51
CA LEU A 93 -8.81 2.76 -0.68
C LEU A 93 -9.01 1.27 -0.40
N LEU A 94 -9.79 0.95 0.63
CA LEU A 94 -9.99 -0.44 1.06
C LEU A 94 -10.67 -1.30 -0.02
N SER A 95 -11.57 -0.73 -0.82
CA SER A 95 -12.23 -1.47 -1.90
C SER A 95 -11.25 -1.93 -2.97
N LEU A 96 -10.13 -1.23 -3.13
CA LEU A 96 -9.02 -1.62 -4.01
C LEU A 96 -8.09 -2.63 -3.33
N VAL A 97 -7.77 -2.42 -2.05
CA VAL A 97 -6.89 -3.32 -1.26
C VAL A 97 -7.49 -4.72 -1.14
N GLU A 98 -8.80 -4.84 -0.90
CA GLU A 98 -9.51 -6.13 -0.84
C GLU A 98 -9.45 -6.90 -2.17
N ARG A 99 -9.21 -6.19 -3.27
CA ARG A 99 -9.13 -6.73 -4.63
C ARG A 99 -7.78 -6.36 -5.25
N PRO A 100 -6.65 -6.85 -4.71
CA PRO A 100 -5.31 -6.33 -5.06
C PRO A 100 -4.94 -6.53 -6.55
N GLY A 101 -5.64 -7.41 -7.26
CA GLY A 101 -5.54 -7.54 -8.72
C GLY A 101 -5.91 -6.26 -9.49
N LEU A 102 -6.75 -5.38 -8.93
CA LEU A 102 -7.16 -4.09 -9.51
C LEU A 102 -6.07 -3.02 -9.40
N LEU A 103 -5.20 -3.10 -8.39
CA LEU A 103 -4.17 -2.10 -8.12
C LEU A 103 -3.13 -2.00 -9.25
N ARG A 104 -2.98 -3.06 -10.05
CA ARG A 104 -2.07 -3.14 -11.19
C ARG A 104 -2.64 -2.54 -12.48
N ALA A 105 -3.77 -1.84 -12.42
CA ALA A 105 -4.31 -1.14 -13.58
C ALA A 105 -3.32 -0.07 -14.07
N ALA A 106 -2.93 -0.15 -15.35
CA ALA A 106 -1.91 0.74 -15.92
C ALA A 106 -2.29 2.23 -15.83
N SER A 107 -3.58 2.53 -15.94
CA SER A 107 -4.07 3.90 -15.86
C SER A 107 -4.05 4.49 -14.44
N GLY A 108 -4.02 3.64 -13.40
CA GLY A 108 -4.15 4.08 -12.01
C GLY A 108 -5.59 4.36 -11.58
N TRP A 109 -5.72 4.95 -10.40
CA TRP A 109 -6.97 5.20 -9.70
C TRP A 109 -7.03 6.64 -9.16
N ILE A 110 -8.22 7.21 -9.22
CA ILE A 110 -8.60 8.47 -8.61
C ILE A 110 -9.29 8.14 -7.29
N LEU A 111 -8.80 8.76 -6.21
CA LEU A 111 -9.37 8.63 -4.87
C LEU A 111 -9.84 10.00 -4.41
N GLU A 112 -11.13 10.12 -4.15
CA GLU A 112 -11.73 11.32 -3.59
C GLU A 112 -12.45 10.98 -2.29
N SER A 113 -12.36 11.89 -1.31
CA SER A 113 -13.01 11.70 -0.01
C SER A 113 -14.52 11.55 -0.19
N GLY A 114 -15.09 10.51 0.41
CA GLY A 114 -16.51 10.18 0.35
C GLY A 114 -17.01 9.65 -1.01
N LYS A 115 -16.13 9.38 -1.98
CA LYS A 115 -16.51 8.81 -3.29
C LYS A 115 -15.88 7.44 -3.53
N PRO A 116 -16.52 6.58 -4.33
CA PRO A 116 -15.92 5.32 -4.79
C PRO A 116 -14.62 5.57 -5.56
N ALA A 117 -13.70 4.60 -5.51
CA ALA A 117 -12.49 4.64 -6.32
C ALA A 117 -12.83 4.54 -7.80
N GLU A 118 -12.33 5.48 -8.60
CA GLU A 118 -12.57 5.51 -10.05
C GLU A 118 -11.27 5.23 -10.80
N MET A 119 -11.34 4.44 -11.87
CA MET A 119 -10.17 4.27 -12.73
C MET A 119 -9.85 5.61 -13.40
N ALA A 120 -8.58 6.02 -13.34
CA ALA A 120 -8.15 7.16 -14.13
C ALA A 120 -8.28 6.77 -15.61
N PHE A 121 -9.12 7.45 -16.38
CA PHE A 121 -9.13 7.29 -17.83
C PHE A 121 -8.03 8.18 -18.39
N ASN A 122 -7.03 7.57 -19.03
CA ASN A 122 -6.07 8.34 -19.82
C ASN A 122 -6.87 8.97 -20.99
N ALA A 123 -6.97 10.30 -20.99
CA ALA A 123 -7.38 11.04 -22.18
C ALA A 123 -6.28 10.97 -23.26
#